data_AF-A0A517P372-F1
#
_entry.id   AF-A0A517P372-F1
#
_cell.length_a   1.000
_cell.length_b   1.000
_cell.length_c   1.000
_cell.angle_alpha   90.00
_cell.angle_beta   90.00
_cell.angle_gamma   90.00
#
_symmetry.space_group_name_H-M   'P 1'
#
loop_
_entity.id
_entity.type
_entity.pdbx_description
1 polymer ?
#
loop_
_entity_poly.entity_id
_entity_poly.type
_entity_poly.pdbx_seq_one_letter_code
_entity_poly.pdbx_strand_id
1 'polypeptide(L)'
;MQPPLARENLARLGRKPPKWTDPKTGFVAIFPSNRATNQTHCEMVWPASPLLNSCYLRQMTNHGSGNKVVYLLQEFSIPLVLGVIAALAMANTYPDTYHRIVHDTYSFIQSDGHDGDGHAAEHGVDSGDLHGGEDPDVLDDTDDHIASGGGHHGLHHFLSMHFIINDLFMVLFFGIAAKEIAEACLPGGALNPVSKAINPLLGTIGGVVGPVVVYLVLNQTIGEEAWTRGWGIPTATDIALAWLVARLVFGNGHPAISFLLLLAVADDGIGLMIIAIFYPTQDPVWANALFIIPGMVIAFLLRKKNVKSWVPYIVIGGAFSWWGLFSAHLHPALALVPIVPFLPGPAYDEGMFSDDTKTIESDTLNNFEHDLKKFVDFGLFFFAFANAGVELSNINNLTWIVLLSLLVGKTVGITLFSGLGTLVKIPLPDGMKLKHLVVAGVIAGLGLTVALFVSGQAFKQIDLQGSAKMGALFSAGIAVLAIILGKILGVKDRDQSGGPS
;
A
#
# COMPACT_ATOMS: atom_id res chain seq x y z
N MET A 1 31.15 -39.44 -68.58
CA MET A 1 29.73 -39.66 -68.95
C MET A 1 29.20 -38.38 -69.58
N GLN A 2 28.69 -38.53 -70.79
CA GLN A 2 28.03 -37.57 -71.70
C GLN A 2 26.66 -37.05 -71.12
N PRO A 3 25.94 -36.06 -71.74
CA PRO A 3 26.27 -34.62 -71.86
C PRO A 3 24.98 -33.71 -71.68
N PRO A 4 24.63 -32.67 -72.50
CA PRO A 4 24.44 -31.26 -72.12
C PRO A 4 23.01 -30.71 -72.45
N LEU A 5 22.86 -29.36 -72.60
CA LEU A 5 21.69 -28.61 -73.13
C LEU A 5 20.59 -28.36 -72.07
N ALA A 6 19.95 -27.21 -71.88
CA ALA A 6 19.86 -25.90 -72.53
C ALA A 6 19.34 -24.96 -71.40
N ARG A 7 19.76 -23.71 -71.16
CA ARG A 7 19.97 -22.57 -72.07
C ARG A 7 18.94 -22.46 -73.20
N GLU A 8 17.68 -22.72 -72.87
CA GLU A 8 16.54 -22.23 -73.64
C GLU A 8 15.35 -22.11 -72.68
N ASN A 9 14.84 -20.88 -72.49
CA ASN A 9 13.56 -20.48 -71.83
C ASN A 9 13.63 -19.22 -70.94
N LEU A 10 14.68 -18.41 -71.03
CA LEU A 10 14.67 -17.03 -70.48
C LEU A 10 14.70 -15.94 -71.57
N ALA A 11 14.18 -16.26 -72.76
CA ALA A 11 13.97 -15.31 -73.86
C ALA A 11 12.49 -15.00 -74.13
N ARG A 12 11.66 -14.96 -73.08
CA ARG A 12 10.33 -14.34 -73.12
C ARG A 12 10.15 -13.50 -71.86
N LEU A 13 10.50 -12.22 -71.99
CA LEU A 13 9.93 -11.04 -71.30
C LEU A 13 10.98 -9.91 -71.44
N GLY A 14 10.89 -9.18 -72.55
CA GLY A 14 11.84 -8.15 -72.92
C GLY A 14 11.81 -6.95 -71.97
N ARG A 15 12.77 -6.87 -71.06
CA ARG A 15 13.20 -5.59 -70.44
C ARG A 15 14.72 -5.56 -70.30
N LYS A 16 15.33 -4.47 -70.80
CA LYS A 16 16.76 -4.18 -70.67
C LYS A 16 17.14 -3.98 -69.19
N PRO A 17 18.29 -4.48 -68.72
CA PRO A 17 18.81 -4.11 -67.40
C PRO A 17 19.41 -2.69 -67.43
N PRO A 18 19.18 -1.84 -66.41
CA PRO A 18 19.91 -0.58 -66.27
C PRO A 18 21.36 -0.84 -65.86
N LYS A 19 22.27 -0.15 -66.55
CA LYS A 19 23.70 -0.02 -66.21
C LYS A 19 23.84 0.89 -64.98
N TRP A 20 24.80 0.59 -64.11
CA TRP A 20 25.81 1.47 -63.48
C TRP A 20 26.23 0.87 -62.12
N THR A 21 27.30 0.08 -62.17
CA THR A 21 28.16 -0.29 -61.05
C THR A 21 29.40 0.62 -61.08
N ASP A 22 29.80 1.20 -59.94
CA ASP A 22 31.08 1.90 -59.74
C ASP A 22 32.15 0.88 -59.24
N PRO A 23 33.36 0.78 -59.82
CA PRO A 23 34.28 -0.34 -59.63
C PRO A 23 35.18 -0.32 -58.36
N LYS A 24 34.77 0.22 -57.20
CA LYS A 24 35.71 0.33 -56.04
C LYS A 24 35.35 -0.31 -54.70
N THR A 25 34.17 -0.86 -54.49
CA THR A 25 33.89 -1.63 -53.26
C THR A 25 32.90 -2.76 -53.54
N GLY A 26 33.41 -3.98 -53.67
CA GLY A 26 32.57 -5.17 -53.83
C GLY A 26 31.90 -5.56 -52.51
N PHE A 27 30.59 -5.36 -52.39
CA PHE A 27 29.72 -6.15 -51.51
C PHE A 27 28.27 -6.08 -52.04
N VAL A 28 27.64 -7.25 -52.14
CA VAL A 28 26.29 -7.47 -52.67
C VAL A 28 25.31 -7.49 -51.50
N ALA A 29 24.34 -6.57 -51.46
CA ALA A 29 23.21 -6.63 -50.53
C ALA A 29 22.01 -7.29 -51.23
N ILE A 30 21.57 -8.43 -50.70
CA ILE A 30 20.34 -9.13 -51.08
C ILE A 30 19.21 -8.57 -50.21
N PHE A 31 18.25 -7.86 -50.80
CA PHE A 31 16.95 -7.57 -50.19
C PHE A 31 15.86 -8.31 -50.97
N PRO A 32 14.94 -9.06 -50.34
CA PRO A 32 13.69 -9.44 -50.96
C PRO A 32 12.68 -8.30 -50.84
N SER A 33 12.17 -7.86 -51.99
CA SER A 33 11.02 -6.97 -52.11
C SER A 33 9.71 -7.78 -52.19
N ASN A 34 8.64 -7.27 -51.59
CA ASN A 34 7.28 -7.31 -52.15
C ASN A 34 6.37 -6.43 -51.29
N ARG A 35 5.28 -5.78 -51.74
CA ARG A 35 4.82 -5.13 -52.98
C ARG A 35 3.39 -4.66 -52.61
N ALA A 36 3.08 -3.36 -52.82
CA ALA A 36 1.78 -2.65 -52.96
C ALA A 36 0.48 -3.31 -52.42
N THR A 37 -0.42 -2.63 -51.68
CA THR A 37 -1.33 -1.55 -52.13
C THR A 37 -2.23 -1.04 -50.98
N ASN A 38 -2.60 0.26 -51.04
CA ASN A 38 -3.78 0.93 -50.43
C ASN A 38 -4.10 0.75 -48.93
N GLN A 39 -3.97 1.84 -48.14
CA GLN A 39 -4.87 2.29 -47.05
C GLN A 39 -4.29 3.60 -46.47
N THR A 40 -4.93 4.76 -46.68
CA THR A 40 -5.81 5.48 -45.73
C THR A 40 -5.18 5.73 -44.36
N HIS A 41 -5.06 7.02 -44.03
CA HIS A 41 -4.89 7.59 -42.69
C HIS A 41 -3.69 7.09 -41.86
N CYS A 42 -2.72 7.98 -41.62
CA CYS A 42 -1.83 7.89 -40.48
C CYS A 42 -2.65 7.98 -39.18
N GLU A 43 -3.21 6.85 -38.74
CA GLU A 43 -3.50 6.64 -37.33
C GLU A 43 -2.17 6.41 -36.63
N MET A 44 -1.77 7.43 -35.88
CA MET A 44 -0.69 7.37 -34.91
C MET A 44 -1.15 6.45 -33.77
N VAL A 45 -1.04 5.14 -33.99
CA VAL A 45 -1.25 4.12 -32.95
C VAL A 45 -0.13 4.31 -31.93
N TRP A 46 -0.52 4.86 -30.79
CA TRP A 46 0.32 5.04 -29.62
C TRP A 46 0.95 3.69 -29.23
N PRO A 47 2.29 3.58 -29.08
CA PRO A 47 2.83 2.54 -28.24
C PRO A 47 2.49 2.96 -26.81
N ALA A 48 1.47 2.34 -26.23
CA ALA A 48 1.22 2.42 -24.79
C ALA A 48 2.55 2.17 -24.06
N SER A 49 2.89 3.08 -23.15
CA SER A 49 4.15 3.15 -22.38
C SER A 49 4.72 1.76 -22.02
N PRO A 50 5.93 1.38 -22.48
CA PRO A 50 6.45 0.01 -22.32
C PRO A 50 6.94 -0.38 -20.92
N LEU A 51 7.04 0.53 -19.94
CA LEU A 51 7.94 0.33 -18.80
C LEU A 51 7.29 -0.18 -17.50
N LEU A 52 6.00 0.09 -17.27
CA LEU A 52 5.22 -0.66 -16.27
C LEU A 52 4.90 -2.10 -16.73
N ASN A 53 5.12 -2.38 -18.02
CA ASN A 53 4.74 -3.64 -18.65
C ASN A 53 5.76 -4.79 -18.42
N SER A 54 6.96 -4.49 -17.94
CA SER A 54 8.10 -5.40 -18.16
C SER A 54 8.56 -6.24 -16.96
N CYS A 55 8.29 -5.84 -15.72
CA CYS A 55 8.55 -6.69 -14.55
C CYS A 55 7.24 -7.13 -13.87
N TYR A 56 6.45 -6.19 -13.37
CA TYR A 56 5.18 -6.48 -12.68
C TYR A 56 4.13 -7.11 -13.61
N LEU A 57 3.98 -6.55 -14.83
CA LEU A 57 3.08 -7.08 -15.86
C LEU A 57 3.65 -8.28 -16.63
N ARG A 58 4.98 -8.48 -16.66
CA ARG A 58 5.59 -9.59 -17.42
C ARG A 58 5.75 -10.88 -16.64
N GLN A 59 5.99 -10.82 -15.33
CA GLN A 59 5.79 -11.97 -14.44
C GLN A 59 4.32 -12.43 -14.46
N MET A 60 3.39 -11.50 -14.71
CA MET A 60 1.99 -11.79 -15.03
C MET A 60 1.75 -12.31 -16.46
N THR A 61 2.68 -12.27 -17.42
CA THR A 61 2.44 -12.74 -18.82
C THR A 61 2.87 -14.17 -19.12
N ASN A 62 3.80 -14.75 -18.36
CA ASN A 62 4.29 -16.11 -18.63
C ASN A 62 3.38 -17.24 -18.15
N HIS A 63 2.29 -16.92 -17.45
CA HIS A 63 1.22 -17.86 -17.14
C HIS A 63 -0.05 -17.52 -17.93
N GLY A 64 -0.67 -18.53 -18.52
CA GLY A 64 -1.80 -18.44 -19.45
C GLY A 64 -2.94 -17.52 -19.00
N SER A 65 -3.56 -16.88 -19.99
CA SER A 65 -4.48 -15.73 -19.91
C SER A 65 -5.81 -15.91 -19.14
N GLY A 66 -5.99 -16.95 -18.33
CA GLY A 66 -7.25 -17.24 -17.62
C GLY A 66 -7.31 -16.82 -16.14
N ASN A 67 -6.19 -16.85 -15.40
CA ASN A 67 -6.21 -16.87 -13.91
C ASN A 67 -5.46 -15.71 -13.22
N LYS A 68 -5.18 -14.61 -13.91
CA LYS A 68 -4.32 -13.53 -13.37
C LYS A 68 -5.03 -12.61 -12.37
N VAL A 69 -6.32 -12.36 -12.60
CA VAL A 69 -7.19 -11.60 -11.67
C VAL A 69 -7.42 -12.42 -10.41
N VAL A 70 -7.63 -13.73 -10.59
CA VAL A 70 -7.86 -14.70 -9.52
C VAL A 70 -6.63 -14.79 -8.61
N TYR A 71 -5.41 -14.76 -9.16
CA TYR A 71 -4.19 -14.80 -8.36
C TYR A 71 -4.00 -13.58 -7.45
N LEU A 72 -4.23 -12.36 -7.96
CA LEU A 72 -4.08 -11.15 -7.16
C LEU A 72 -5.28 -10.91 -6.22
N LEU A 73 -6.48 -11.34 -6.63
CA LEU A 73 -7.64 -11.51 -5.75
C LEU A 73 -7.35 -12.45 -4.59
N GLN A 74 -6.64 -13.55 -4.85
CA GLN A 74 -6.32 -14.58 -3.86
C GLN A 74 -5.18 -14.20 -2.92
N GLU A 75 -4.18 -13.44 -3.37
CA GLU A 75 -2.97 -13.18 -2.57
C GLU A 75 -3.12 -12.02 -1.57
N PHE A 76 -3.61 -10.84 -1.96
CA PHE A 76 -3.57 -9.67 -1.06
C PHE A 76 -4.87 -9.41 -0.30
N SER A 77 -6.03 -9.55 -0.96
CA SER A 77 -7.30 -9.15 -0.37
C SER A 77 -7.97 -10.26 0.43
N ILE A 78 -7.83 -11.53 0.04
CA ILE A 78 -8.49 -12.65 0.73
C ILE A 78 -7.96 -12.86 2.15
N PRO A 79 -6.64 -12.97 2.41
CA PRO A 79 -6.13 -13.14 3.77
C PRO A 79 -6.59 -12.02 4.69
N LEU A 80 -6.52 -10.77 4.21
CA LEU A 80 -6.97 -9.60 4.94
C LEU A 80 -8.47 -9.67 5.27
N VAL A 81 -9.33 -9.89 4.27
CA VAL A 81 -10.79 -9.94 4.46
C VAL A 81 -11.19 -11.13 5.35
N LEU A 82 -10.54 -12.28 5.19
CA LEU A 82 -10.75 -13.44 6.07
C LEU A 82 -10.35 -13.14 7.51
N GLY A 83 -9.23 -12.44 7.71
CA GLY A 83 -8.78 -11.99 9.03
C GLY A 83 -9.81 -11.05 9.67
N VAL A 84 -10.36 -10.10 8.91
CA VAL A 84 -11.43 -9.19 9.39
C VAL A 84 -12.68 -9.98 9.81
N ILE A 85 -13.14 -10.90 8.97
CA ILE A 85 -14.34 -11.72 9.26
C ILE A 85 -14.12 -12.57 10.52
N ALA A 86 -12.95 -13.20 10.63
CA ALA A 86 -12.59 -14.00 11.81
C ALA A 86 -12.50 -13.15 13.08
N ALA A 87 -11.91 -11.96 12.99
CA ALA A 87 -11.80 -11.02 14.11
C ALA A 87 -13.16 -10.56 14.60
N LEU A 88 -14.03 -10.11 13.68
CA LEU A 88 -15.38 -9.66 14.01
C LEU A 88 -16.23 -10.78 14.60
N ALA A 89 -16.16 -11.99 14.03
CA ALA A 89 -16.88 -13.14 14.55
C ALA A 89 -16.42 -13.47 15.98
N MET A 90 -15.11 -13.53 16.22
CA MET A 90 -14.58 -13.89 17.53
C MET A 90 -14.79 -12.79 18.58
N ALA A 91 -14.55 -11.53 18.24
CA ALA A 91 -14.75 -10.39 19.15
C ALA A 91 -16.20 -10.25 19.62
N ASN A 92 -17.18 -10.64 18.80
CA ASN A 92 -18.61 -10.53 19.16
C ASN A 92 -19.21 -11.84 19.72
N THR A 93 -18.54 -12.99 19.59
CA THR A 93 -19.02 -14.28 20.14
C THR A 93 -18.29 -14.69 21.42
N TYR A 94 -16.99 -14.40 21.50
CA TYR A 94 -16.11 -14.72 22.63
C TYR A 94 -15.16 -13.55 22.92
N PRO A 95 -15.69 -12.39 23.38
CA PRO A 95 -14.91 -11.17 23.57
C PRO A 95 -13.71 -11.36 24.52
N ASP A 96 -13.92 -12.04 25.66
CA ASP A 96 -12.86 -12.29 26.63
C ASP A 96 -11.70 -13.11 26.02
N THR A 97 -12.03 -14.19 25.30
CA THR A 97 -11.04 -15.05 24.66
C THR A 97 -10.26 -14.29 23.59
N TYR A 98 -10.96 -13.48 22.79
CA TYR A 98 -10.32 -12.65 21.76
C TYR A 98 -9.37 -11.63 22.38
N HIS A 99 -9.81 -10.93 23.43
CA HIS A 99 -8.98 -9.95 24.13
C HIS A 99 -7.71 -10.60 24.68
N ARG A 100 -7.82 -11.78 25.30
CA ARG A 100 -6.65 -12.52 25.81
C ARG A 100 -5.68 -12.92 24.69
N ILE A 101 -6.18 -13.43 23.56
CA ILE A 101 -5.32 -13.84 22.44
C ILE A 101 -4.53 -12.65 21.87
N VAL A 102 -5.17 -11.49 21.73
CA VAL A 102 -4.58 -10.33 21.07
C VAL A 102 -3.70 -9.51 22.01
N HIS A 103 -4.18 -9.27 23.24
CA HIS A 103 -3.57 -8.31 24.17
C HIS A 103 -2.74 -8.98 25.26
N ASP A 104 -3.04 -10.21 25.67
CA ASP A 104 -2.22 -10.85 26.71
C ASP A 104 -0.84 -11.22 26.15
N THR A 105 0.17 -11.06 26.98
CA THR A 105 1.54 -11.45 26.63
C THR A 105 1.67 -12.95 26.81
N TYR A 106 2.02 -13.67 25.74
CA TYR A 106 2.35 -15.09 25.84
C TYR A 106 3.64 -15.23 26.67
N SER A 107 3.53 -15.80 27.87
CA SER A 107 4.69 -16.24 28.66
C SER A 107 5.30 -17.49 28.01
N PHE A 108 6.00 -17.31 26.89
CA PHE A 108 6.59 -18.41 26.10
C PHE A 108 7.92 -18.94 26.66
N ILE A 109 8.34 -18.48 27.86
CA ILE A 109 9.51 -19.02 28.57
C ILE A 109 9.14 -19.24 30.04
N GLN A 110 8.44 -20.34 30.32
CA GLN A 110 8.59 -21.02 31.61
C GLN A 110 8.42 -22.51 31.40
N SER A 111 9.51 -23.17 30.98
CA SER A 111 9.69 -24.59 31.21
C SER A 111 10.37 -24.77 32.56
N ASP A 112 9.71 -25.56 33.40
CA ASP A 112 10.22 -26.33 34.54
C ASP A 112 10.68 -25.60 35.82
N GLY A 113 10.00 -25.94 36.91
CA GLY A 113 10.45 -25.73 38.28
C GLY A 113 9.32 -25.91 39.28
N HIS A 114 9.27 -27.07 39.93
CA HIS A 114 8.50 -27.33 41.15
C HIS A 114 8.64 -26.20 42.17
N ASP A 115 7.53 -25.88 42.86
CA ASP A 115 7.33 -25.92 44.32
C ASP A 115 5.93 -25.31 44.54
N GLY A 116 4.95 -25.96 45.17
CA GLY A 116 5.01 -26.47 46.52
C GLY A 116 4.44 -25.40 47.45
N ASP A 117 3.31 -25.71 48.11
CA ASP A 117 2.61 -24.95 49.16
C ASP A 117 1.66 -23.84 48.65
N GLY A 118 0.33 -23.95 48.79
CA GLY A 118 -0.43 -24.44 49.93
C GLY A 118 -0.72 -23.26 50.85
N HIS A 119 -1.90 -22.65 50.73
CA HIS A 119 -2.71 -22.15 51.85
C HIS A 119 -4.03 -21.57 51.30
N ALA A 120 -5.08 -22.37 51.44
CA ALA A 120 -6.44 -21.88 51.58
C ALA A 120 -6.54 -21.12 52.91
N ALA A 121 -7.16 -19.94 52.90
CA ALA A 121 -7.68 -19.30 54.10
C ALA A 121 -9.10 -18.82 53.79
N GLU A 122 -10.05 -19.51 54.42
CA GLU A 122 -11.48 -19.27 54.38
C GLU A 122 -11.84 -17.93 55.01
N HIS A 123 -12.77 -17.22 54.37
CA HIS A 123 -13.59 -16.18 54.98
C HIS A 123 -14.59 -16.82 55.96
N GLY A 124 -14.66 -16.30 57.19
CA GLY A 124 -15.63 -16.74 58.19
C GLY A 124 -15.77 -15.78 59.35
N VAL A 125 -16.55 -14.71 59.12
CA VAL A 125 -17.51 -14.05 60.05
C VAL A 125 -17.14 -13.99 61.54
N ASP A 126 -16.92 -12.77 62.05
CA ASP A 126 -17.26 -12.43 63.43
C ASP A 126 -17.99 -11.09 63.48
N SER A 127 -19.04 -11.05 64.31
CA SER A 127 -20.02 -9.97 64.42
C SER A 127 -19.72 -9.13 65.66
N GLY A 128 -19.75 -7.80 65.53
CA GLY A 128 -19.53 -6.89 66.65
C GLY A 128 -20.02 -5.48 66.32
N ASP A 129 -21.25 -5.21 66.76
CA ASP A 129 -22.02 -3.99 66.62
C ASP A 129 -21.55 -2.83 67.54
N LEU A 130 -21.80 -1.59 67.06
CA LEU A 130 -22.18 -0.33 67.76
C LEU A 130 -21.17 0.81 68.04
N HIS A 131 -21.75 2.02 67.82
CA HIS A 131 -21.32 3.42 68.04
C HIS A 131 -20.52 4.06 66.89
N GLY A 132 -20.91 5.17 66.24
CA GLY A 132 -21.85 6.25 66.56
C GLY A 132 -21.07 7.58 66.56
N GLY A 133 -21.31 8.46 65.56
CA GLY A 133 -20.72 9.81 65.53
C GLY A 133 -20.75 10.45 64.14
N GLU A 134 -21.53 11.53 64.01
CA GLU A 134 -21.59 12.45 62.87
C GLU A 134 -20.33 13.35 62.83
N ASP A 135 -19.71 13.52 61.67
CA ASP A 135 -19.27 14.82 61.12
C ASP A 135 -18.75 14.67 59.65
N PRO A 136 -18.87 15.72 58.81
CA PRO A 136 -18.61 15.69 57.37
C PRO A 136 -17.16 16.11 57.02
N ASP A 137 -16.82 16.00 55.73
CA ASP A 137 -15.57 16.44 55.07
C ASP A 137 -14.39 15.46 55.11
N VAL A 138 -14.34 14.53 54.13
CA VAL A 138 -13.06 13.99 53.62
C VAL A 138 -13.15 13.82 52.11
N LEU A 139 -12.18 14.42 51.43
CA LEU A 139 -11.85 14.37 50.01
C LEU A 139 -11.69 12.92 49.54
N ASP A 140 -12.40 12.53 48.48
CA ASP A 140 -12.14 11.28 47.76
C ASP A 140 -11.29 11.60 46.52
N ASP A 141 -9.98 11.77 46.76
CA ASP A 141 -8.95 11.59 45.74
C ASP A 141 -8.74 10.08 45.58
N THR A 142 -9.47 9.44 44.66
CA THR A 142 -9.05 8.14 44.13
C THR A 142 -7.90 8.36 43.17
N ASP A 143 -6.73 8.57 43.77
CA ASP A 143 -5.43 8.52 43.14
C ASP A 143 -5.12 7.07 42.74
N ASP A 144 -5.51 6.67 41.53
CA ASP A 144 -4.91 5.55 40.82
C ASP A 144 -3.48 5.95 40.40
N HIS A 145 -2.56 5.95 41.37
CA HIS A 145 -1.13 5.99 41.13
C HIS A 145 -0.69 4.66 40.51
N ILE A 146 -0.84 4.53 39.18
CA ILE A 146 0.05 3.68 38.40
C ILE A 146 1.42 4.33 38.46
N ALA A 147 2.18 3.94 39.48
CA ALA A 147 3.56 4.32 39.69
C ALA A 147 4.42 3.94 38.47
N SER A 148 4.57 4.87 37.53
CA SER A 148 5.69 4.89 36.59
C SER A 148 6.96 5.29 37.34
N GLY A 149 7.48 4.34 38.13
CA GLY A 149 8.78 4.41 38.78
C GLY A 149 9.83 3.73 37.92
N GLY A 150 10.82 4.49 37.47
CA GLY A 150 11.98 3.99 36.73
C GLY A 150 12.74 2.92 37.51
N GLY A 151 12.94 1.78 36.85
CA GLY A 151 13.77 0.68 37.32
C GLY A 151 13.83 -0.40 36.25
N HIS A 152 15.03 -0.87 35.92
CA HIS A 152 15.27 -1.91 34.92
C HIS A 152 14.50 -3.21 35.24
N HIS A 153 13.29 -3.35 34.70
CA HIS A 153 12.46 -4.56 34.66
C HIS A 153 11.61 -4.44 33.39
N GLY A 154 11.54 -5.34 32.42
CA GLY A 154 12.08 -6.65 32.15
C GLY A 154 11.38 -7.07 30.84
N LEU A 155 12.03 -7.85 29.98
CA LEU A 155 11.55 -8.28 28.65
C LEU A 155 10.17 -9.01 28.61
N HIS A 156 9.44 -9.07 29.72
CA HIS A 156 8.23 -9.85 29.93
C HIS A 156 6.92 -9.17 29.51
N HIS A 157 6.91 -7.86 29.22
CA HIS A 157 5.76 -7.16 28.63
C HIS A 157 5.82 -7.07 27.08
N PHE A 158 6.86 -7.64 26.44
CA PHE A 158 7.24 -7.30 25.06
C PHE A 158 6.74 -8.28 23.97
N LEU A 159 5.89 -9.26 24.28
CA LEU A 159 5.45 -10.28 23.32
C LEU A 159 3.92 -10.48 23.31
N SER A 160 3.18 -9.37 23.31
CA SER A 160 1.77 -9.40 22.90
C SER A 160 1.69 -9.75 21.40
N MET A 161 0.66 -10.50 21.02
CA MET A 161 0.34 -10.75 19.60
C MET A 161 0.18 -9.42 18.85
N HIS A 162 -0.48 -8.43 19.47
CA HIS A 162 -0.63 -7.09 18.92
C HIS A 162 0.73 -6.42 18.65
N PHE A 163 1.69 -6.50 19.59
CA PHE A 163 3.03 -5.93 19.39
C PHE A 163 3.78 -6.62 18.26
N ILE A 164 3.79 -7.96 18.23
CA ILE A 164 4.47 -8.73 17.16
C ILE A 164 3.92 -8.33 15.79
N ILE A 165 2.61 -8.15 15.70
CA ILE A 165 1.96 -7.86 14.43
C ILE A 165 2.15 -6.38 14.04
N ASN A 166 1.85 -5.46 14.95
CA ASN A 166 1.82 -4.03 14.64
C ASN A 166 3.19 -3.36 14.64
N ASP A 167 4.16 -3.88 15.39
CA ASP A 167 5.46 -3.20 15.56
C ASP A 167 6.62 -3.95 14.87
N LEU A 168 6.48 -5.26 14.64
CA LEU A 168 7.49 -6.07 13.95
C LEU A 168 7.03 -6.48 12.55
N PHE A 169 5.83 -7.05 12.41
CA PHE A 169 5.37 -7.49 11.09
C PHE A 169 5.04 -6.30 10.17
N MET A 170 4.42 -5.24 10.68
CA MET A 170 4.13 -4.03 9.88
C MET A 170 5.39 -3.33 9.37
N VAL A 171 6.56 -3.59 9.96
CA VAL A 171 7.87 -3.14 9.42
C VAL A 171 8.05 -3.63 7.99
N LEU A 172 7.70 -4.90 7.73
CA LEU A 172 7.83 -5.51 6.41
C LEU A 172 6.76 -5.00 5.45
N PHE A 173 5.52 -4.86 5.92
CA PHE A 173 4.42 -4.29 5.12
C PHE A 173 4.75 -2.87 4.63
N PHE A 174 5.13 -1.98 5.54
CA PHE A 174 5.55 -0.63 5.17
C PHE A 174 6.88 -0.60 4.43
N GLY A 175 7.73 -1.62 4.60
CA GLY A 175 8.90 -1.84 3.75
C GLY A 175 8.55 -2.09 2.29
N ILE A 176 7.53 -2.92 2.01
CA ILE A 176 7.01 -3.12 0.65
C ILE A 176 6.38 -1.83 0.12
N ALA A 177 5.57 -1.12 0.92
CA ALA A 177 5.03 0.17 0.51
C ALA A 177 6.13 1.20 0.19
N ALA A 178 7.19 1.26 1.01
CA ALA A 178 8.36 2.10 0.77
C ALA A 178 9.11 1.71 -0.52
N LYS A 179 9.13 0.42 -0.87
CA LYS A 179 9.69 -0.07 -2.13
C LYS A 179 8.87 0.43 -3.31
N GLU A 180 7.55 0.35 -3.26
CA GLU A 180 6.66 0.85 -4.32
C GLU A 180 6.86 2.35 -4.56
N ILE A 181 6.97 3.13 -3.47
CA ILE A 181 7.25 4.57 -3.54
C ILE A 181 8.64 4.82 -4.16
N ALA A 182 9.66 4.08 -3.72
CA ALA A 182 11.01 4.21 -4.23
C ALA A 182 11.08 3.87 -5.73
N GLU A 183 10.47 2.77 -6.16
CA GLU A 183 10.41 2.35 -7.56
C GLU A 183 9.64 3.36 -8.42
N ALA A 184 8.54 3.90 -7.91
CA ALA A 184 7.77 4.93 -8.62
C ALA A 184 8.64 6.16 -8.94
N CYS A 185 9.62 6.49 -8.08
CA CYS A 185 10.54 7.61 -8.26
C CYS A 185 11.75 7.32 -9.17
N LEU A 186 12.08 6.04 -9.42
CA LEU A 186 13.21 5.67 -10.26
C LEU A 186 12.97 6.00 -11.75
N PRO A 187 14.03 6.13 -12.57
CA PRO A 187 13.89 6.27 -14.03
C PRO A 187 13.01 5.16 -14.61
N GLY A 188 12.00 5.53 -15.39
CA GLY A 188 11.01 4.58 -15.94
C GLY A 188 9.86 4.22 -14.98
N GLY A 189 9.89 4.68 -13.73
CA GLY A 189 8.83 4.51 -12.74
C GLY A 189 7.60 5.39 -13.02
N ALA A 190 6.49 5.10 -12.32
CA ALA A 190 5.21 5.76 -12.57
C ALA A 190 5.20 7.28 -12.28
N LEU A 191 6.10 7.78 -11.43
CA LEU A 191 6.29 9.22 -11.15
C LEU A 191 7.34 9.87 -12.05
N ASN A 192 8.03 9.11 -12.92
CA ASN A 192 9.14 9.61 -13.73
C ASN A 192 8.89 9.39 -15.25
N PRO A 193 8.76 10.45 -16.08
CA PRO A 193 9.02 11.85 -15.76
C PRO A 193 7.87 12.54 -15.03
N VAL A 194 8.22 13.38 -14.05
CA VAL A 194 7.28 14.13 -13.19
C VAL A 194 6.23 14.89 -14.00
N SER A 195 6.58 15.36 -15.20
CA SER A 195 5.67 16.05 -16.13
C SER A 195 4.37 15.28 -16.43
N LYS A 196 4.41 13.93 -16.44
CA LYS A 196 3.23 13.08 -16.69
C LYS A 196 2.48 12.72 -15.41
N ALA A 197 3.12 12.87 -14.25
CA ALA A 197 2.57 12.54 -12.95
C ALA A 197 1.89 13.72 -12.23
N ILE A 198 1.96 14.94 -12.79
CA ILE A 198 1.45 16.15 -12.13
C ILE A 198 -0.04 16.05 -11.79
N ASN A 199 -0.89 15.60 -12.72
CA ASN A 199 -2.33 15.50 -12.45
C ASN A 199 -2.64 14.47 -11.34
N PRO A 200 -2.14 13.22 -11.41
CA PRO A 200 -2.23 12.26 -10.31
C PRO A 200 -1.77 12.83 -8.96
N LEU A 201 -0.63 13.54 -8.92
CA LEU A 201 -0.10 14.15 -7.69
C LEU A 201 -1.01 15.27 -7.15
N LEU A 202 -1.64 16.08 -8.02
CA LEU A 202 -2.67 17.02 -7.58
C LEU A 202 -3.87 16.27 -6.99
N GLY A 203 -4.27 15.16 -7.62
CA GLY A 203 -5.27 14.24 -7.10
C GLY A 203 -4.95 13.75 -5.69
N THR A 204 -3.71 13.28 -5.45
CA THR A 204 -3.19 12.88 -4.14
C THR A 204 -3.27 14.00 -3.11
N ILE A 205 -2.86 15.23 -3.45
CA ILE A 205 -2.99 16.38 -2.53
C ILE A 205 -4.46 16.59 -2.15
N GLY A 206 -5.37 16.52 -3.12
CA GLY A 206 -6.81 16.56 -2.86
C GLY A 206 -7.30 15.36 -2.04
N GLY A 207 -6.76 14.16 -2.29
CA GLY A 207 -7.04 12.91 -1.60
C GLY A 207 -6.58 12.88 -0.15
N VAL A 208 -5.65 13.75 0.24
CA VAL A 208 -5.24 13.96 1.64
C VAL A 208 -6.00 15.14 2.26
N VAL A 209 -6.01 16.31 1.61
CA VAL A 209 -6.65 17.52 2.16
C VAL A 209 -8.16 17.34 2.29
N GLY A 210 -8.81 16.73 1.29
CA GLY A 210 -10.25 16.48 1.26
C GLY A 210 -10.78 15.73 2.49
N PRO A 211 -10.32 14.49 2.77
CA PRO A 211 -10.75 13.76 3.97
C PRO A 211 -10.40 14.45 5.27
N VAL A 212 -9.26 15.14 5.37
CA VAL A 212 -8.90 15.89 6.59
C VAL A 212 -9.89 17.02 6.85
N VAL A 213 -10.22 17.80 5.83
CA VAL A 213 -11.20 18.90 5.96
C VAL A 213 -12.57 18.35 6.32
N VAL A 214 -13.04 17.30 5.64
CA VAL A 214 -14.34 16.68 5.95
C VAL A 214 -14.36 16.13 7.37
N TYR A 215 -13.28 15.48 7.82
CA TYR A 215 -13.16 14.95 9.17
C TYR A 215 -13.28 16.05 10.22
N LEU A 216 -12.50 17.13 10.07
CA LEU A 216 -12.49 18.23 11.03
C LEU A 216 -13.84 18.96 11.06
N VAL A 217 -14.47 19.17 9.90
CA VAL A 217 -15.80 19.80 9.82
C VAL A 217 -16.88 18.92 10.47
N LEU A 218 -16.86 17.61 10.20
CA LEU A 218 -17.81 16.69 10.84
C LEU A 218 -17.55 16.57 12.34
N ASN A 219 -16.28 16.55 12.76
CA ASN A 219 -15.95 16.52 14.18
C ASN A 219 -16.40 17.78 14.92
N GLN A 220 -16.33 18.95 14.28
CA GLN A 220 -16.84 20.19 14.86
C GLN A 220 -18.37 20.26 14.94
N THR A 221 -19.08 19.58 14.03
CA THR A 221 -20.55 19.68 13.97
C THR A 221 -21.27 18.61 14.80
N ILE A 222 -20.73 17.38 14.84
CA ILE A 222 -21.38 16.22 15.48
C ILE A 222 -20.43 15.41 16.38
N GLY A 223 -19.18 15.87 16.54
CA GLY A 223 -18.14 15.16 17.28
C GLY A 223 -17.70 15.86 18.57
N GLU A 224 -16.61 15.34 19.14
CA GLU A 224 -16.06 15.74 20.43
C GLU A 224 -14.60 16.19 20.30
N GLU A 225 -14.14 17.00 21.25
CA GLU A 225 -12.74 17.48 21.26
C GLU A 225 -11.74 16.32 21.32
N ALA A 226 -12.06 15.26 22.07
CA ALA A 226 -11.26 14.05 22.21
C ALA A 226 -11.02 13.33 20.86
N TRP A 227 -11.93 13.50 19.89
CA TRP A 227 -11.87 12.81 18.61
C TRP A 227 -10.96 13.53 17.60
N THR A 228 -10.55 14.77 17.87
CA THR A 228 -9.76 15.60 16.95
C THR A 228 -8.48 14.90 16.46
N ARG A 229 -7.89 14.03 17.29
CA ARG A 229 -6.70 13.25 16.95
C ARG A 229 -6.89 12.28 15.78
N GLY A 230 -8.11 11.90 15.41
CA GLY A 230 -8.37 10.92 14.35
C GLY A 230 -8.29 11.43 12.91
N TRP A 231 -7.89 12.68 12.68
CA TRP A 231 -7.93 13.30 11.35
C TRP A 231 -7.07 12.62 10.28
N GLY A 232 -6.05 11.86 10.68
CA GLY A 232 -5.16 11.12 9.77
C GLY A 232 -5.69 9.74 9.38
N ILE A 233 -6.73 9.23 10.05
CA ILE A 233 -7.36 7.95 9.69
C ILE A 233 -7.91 7.97 8.26
N PRO A 234 -8.70 8.99 7.83
CA PRO A 234 -9.34 8.99 6.53
C PRO A 234 -8.41 9.37 5.35
N THR A 235 -7.09 9.51 5.57
CA THR A 235 -6.13 9.76 4.48
C THR A 235 -5.63 8.47 3.82
N ALA A 236 -5.76 7.34 4.51
CA ALA A 236 -5.29 6.02 4.07
C ALA A 236 -6.04 5.49 2.82
N THR A 237 -5.32 4.91 1.86
CA THR A 237 -5.89 4.15 0.72
C THR A 237 -5.36 2.72 0.76
N ASP A 238 -6.24 1.72 0.69
CA ASP A 238 -5.83 0.32 0.52
C ASP A 238 -5.53 0.05 -0.96
N ILE A 239 -4.25 -0.01 -1.33
CA ILE A 239 -3.81 -0.20 -2.71
C ILE A 239 -4.43 -1.47 -3.34
N ALA A 240 -4.46 -2.58 -2.60
CA ALA A 240 -4.89 -3.88 -3.12
C ALA A 240 -6.39 -3.91 -3.43
N LEU A 241 -7.23 -3.47 -2.49
CA LEU A 241 -8.67 -3.39 -2.69
C LEU A 241 -9.04 -2.31 -3.72
N ALA A 242 -8.36 -1.17 -3.72
CA ALA A 242 -8.59 -0.11 -4.68
C ALA A 242 -8.32 -0.58 -6.11
N TRP A 243 -7.19 -1.25 -6.35
CA TRP A 243 -6.87 -1.83 -7.65
C TRP A 243 -7.91 -2.88 -8.07
N LEU A 244 -8.30 -3.76 -7.14
CA LEU A 244 -9.26 -4.82 -7.43
C LEU A 244 -10.59 -4.25 -7.89
N VAL A 245 -11.15 -3.32 -7.12
CA VAL A 245 -12.45 -2.70 -7.44
C VAL A 245 -12.34 -1.89 -8.72
N ALA A 246 -11.25 -1.15 -8.93
CA ALA A 246 -11.02 -0.42 -10.18
C ALA A 246 -11.03 -1.33 -11.41
N ARG A 247 -10.43 -2.51 -11.31
CA ARG A 247 -10.44 -3.49 -12.40
C ARG A 247 -11.84 -4.04 -12.69
N LEU A 248 -12.64 -4.27 -11.64
CA LEU A 248 -14.04 -4.71 -11.78
C LEU A 248 -14.92 -3.61 -12.40
N VAL A 249 -14.65 -2.35 -12.08
CA VAL A 249 -15.48 -1.20 -12.49
C VAL A 249 -15.12 -0.69 -13.88
N PHE A 250 -13.84 -0.43 -14.15
CA PHE A 250 -13.39 0.17 -15.41
C PHE A 250 -13.10 -0.86 -16.50
N GLY A 251 -12.83 -2.12 -16.14
CA GLY A 251 -12.38 -3.15 -17.06
C GLY A 251 -10.85 -3.18 -17.23
N ASN A 252 -10.35 -4.23 -17.89
CA ASN A 252 -8.92 -4.45 -18.03
C ASN A 252 -8.26 -3.34 -18.87
N GLY A 253 -7.18 -2.74 -18.35
CA GLY A 253 -6.33 -1.83 -19.12
C GLY A 253 -6.85 -0.40 -19.25
N HIS A 254 -7.91 -0.03 -18.55
CA HIS A 254 -8.41 1.36 -18.58
C HIS A 254 -7.44 2.33 -17.86
N PRO A 255 -7.14 3.52 -18.42
CA PRO A 255 -6.18 4.50 -17.87
C PRO A 255 -6.44 4.93 -16.41
N ALA A 256 -7.71 4.91 -15.98
CA ALA A 256 -8.09 5.24 -14.60
C ALA A 256 -7.48 4.27 -13.55
N ILE A 257 -7.14 3.04 -13.93
CA ILE A 257 -6.48 2.09 -13.02
C ILE A 257 -5.06 2.56 -12.72
N SER A 258 -4.30 2.95 -13.75
CA SER A 258 -2.94 3.49 -13.58
C SER A 258 -2.94 4.81 -12.83
N PHE A 259 -3.92 5.68 -13.09
CA PHE A 259 -4.14 6.91 -12.31
C PHE A 259 -4.34 6.60 -10.82
N LEU A 260 -5.23 5.66 -10.51
CA LEU A 260 -5.56 5.29 -9.14
C LEU A 260 -4.38 4.60 -8.43
N LEU A 261 -3.64 3.73 -9.12
CA LEU A 261 -2.45 3.09 -8.57
C LEU A 261 -1.38 4.13 -8.20
N LEU A 262 -1.13 5.09 -9.09
CA LEU A 262 -0.17 6.16 -8.82
C LEU A 262 -0.60 7.04 -7.66
N LEU A 263 -1.89 7.38 -7.61
CA LEU A 263 -2.48 8.12 -6.50
C LEU A 263 -2.34 7.36 -5.19
N ALA A 264 -2.62 6.06 -5.18
CA ALA A 264 -2.58 5.23 -3.98
C ALA A 264 -1.14 5.04 -3.45
N VAL A 265 -0.16 4.83 -4.33
CA VAL A 265 1.27 4.79 -3.93
C VAL A 265 1.74 6.13 -3.36
N ALA A 266 1.32 7.25 -3.96
CA ALA A 266 1.66 8.58 -3.45
C ALA A 266 0.95 8.88 -2.11
N ASP A 267 -0.33 8.51 -1.98
CA ASP A 267 -1.12 8.63 -0.74
C ASP A 267 -0.48 7.83 0.39
N ASP A 268 0.00 6.61 0.12
CA ASP A 268 0.71 5.78 1.10
C ASP A 268 1.97 6.48 1.59
N GLY A 269 2.78 7.06 0.70
CA GLY A 269 3.97 7.81 1.09
C GLY A 269 3.65 8.99 2.01
N ILE A 270 2.58 9.73 1.71
CA ILE A 270 2.12 10.82 2.57
C ILE A 270 1.56 10.28 3.89
N GLY A 271 0.81 9.18 3.85
CA GLY A 271 0.27 8.50 5.03
C GLY A 271 1.36 8.06 6.00
N LEU A 272 2.45 7.48 5.50
CA LEU A 272 3.62 7.12 6.31
C LEU A 272 4.26 8.34 6.97
N MET A 273 4.35 9.46 6.25
CA MET A 273 4.86 10.72 6.81
C MET A 273 3.92 11.29 7.88
N ILE A 274 2.61 11.21 7.68
CA ILE A 274 1.60 11.62 8.66
C ILE A 274 1.75 10.81 9.94
N ILE A 275 1.88 9.48 9.83
CA ILE A 275 2.10 8.57 10.97
C ILE A 275 3.39 8.93 11.71
N ALA A 276 4.48 9.17 10.99
CA ALA A 276 5.79 9.46 11.58
C ALA A 276 5.80 10.74 12.42
N ILE A 277 5.05 11.78 12.00
CA ILE A 277 5.15 13.12 12.57
C ILE A 277 4.03 13.40 13.58
N PHE A 278 2.80 12.99 13.28
CA PHE A 278 1.61 13.41 14.04
C PHE A 278 1.12 12.37 15.05
N TYR A 279 1.60 11.13 14.93
CA TYR A 279 1.24 10.06 15.84
C TYR A 279 2.53 9.53 16.48
N PRO A 280 3.13 10.22 17.46
CA PRO A 280 4.16 9.59 18.29
C PRO A 280 3.48 8.68 19.33
N THR A 281 4.16 7.61 19.74
CA THR A 281 3.60 6.65 20.73
C THR A 281 3.54 7.26 22.13
N GLN A 282 4.54 8.10 22.45
CA GLN A 282 4.66 8.88 23.68
C GLN A 282 5.30 10.24 23.37
N ASP A 283 5.67 11.01 24.39
CA ASP A 283 6.38 12.28 24.17
C ASP A 283 7.69 12.03 23.41
N PRO A 284 7.84 12.62 22.21
CA PRO A 284 8.91 12.23 21.29
C PRO A 284 10.27 12.69 21.78
N VAL A 285 11.21 11.75 21.87
CA VAL A 285 12.62 12.03 22.18
C VAL A 285 13.39 12.13 20.86
N TRP A 286 13.26 13.28 20.19
CA TRP A 286 13.82 13.51 18.85
C TRP A 286 15.33 13.24 18.74
N ALA A 287 16.09 13.38 19.83
CA ALA A 287 17.52 13.06 19.86
C ALA A 287 17.79 11.60 19.50
N ASN A 288 16.92 10.66 19.91
CA ASN A 288 17.09 9.24 19.63
C ASN A 288 16.77 8.89 18.16
N ALA A 289 16.03 9.74 17.44
CA ALA A 289 15.80 9.55 16.01
C ALA A 289 17.11 9.66 15.20
N LEU A 290 18.19 10.22 15.76
CA LEU A 290 19.51 10.25 15.13
C LEU A 290 20.08 8.84 14.86
N PHE A 291 19.62 7.80 15.56
CA PHE A 291 20.03 6.41 15.28
C PHE A 291 19.56 5.88 13.91
N ILE A 292 18.64 6.57 13.24
CA ILE A 292 18.28 6.29 11.84
C ILE A 292 19.48 6.58 10.92
N ILE A 293 20.30 7.60 11.23
CA ILE A 293 21.43 8.03 10.40
C ILE A 293 22.47 6.91 10.23
N PRO A 294 22.97 6.25 11.30
CA PRO A 294 23.81 5.06 11.16
C PRO A 294 23.21 3.99 10.25
N GLY A 295 21.91 3.70 10.37
CA GLY A 295 21.21 2.73 9.51
C GLY A 295 21.27 3.12 8.03
N MET A 296 20.96 4.39 7.71
CA MET A 296 21.07 4.93 6.35
C MET A 296 22.50 4.93 5.83
N VAL A 297 23.48 5.28 6.67
CA VAL A 297 24.91 5.26 6.31
C VAL A 297 25.36 3.84 5.98
N ILE A 298 24.97 2.84 6.78
CA ILE A 298 25.27 1.43 6.50
C ILE A 298 24.64 1.00 5.17
N ALA A 299 23.36 1.30 4.96
CA ALA A 299 22.67 0.99 3.71
C ALA A 299 23.35 1.64 2.50
N PHE A 300 23.76 2.91 2.62
CA PHE A 300 24.51 3.61 1.59
C PHE A 300 25.88 2.99 1.32
N LEU A 301 26.63 2.58 2.35
CA LEU A 301 27.92 1.91 2.19
C LEU A 301 27.78 0.53 1.52
N LEU A 302 26.73 -0.23 1.86
CA LEU A 302 26.41 -1.50 1.21
C LEU A 302 26.09 -1.28 -0.27
N ARG A 303 25.30 -0.25 -0.59
CA ARG A 303 25.00 0.15 -1.98
C ARG A 303 26.27 0.51 -2.74
N LYS A 304 27.14 1.32 -2.13
CA LYS A 304 28.42 1.73 -2.72
C LYS A 304 29.35 0.52 -2.97
N LYS A 305 29.29 -0.50 -2.12
CA LYS A 305 30.02 -1.77 -2.28
C LYS A 305 29.34 -2.75 -3.26
N ASN A 306 28.25 -2.35 -3.92
CA ASN A 306 27.50 -3.19 -4.87
C ASN A 306 27.00 -4.51 -4.24
N VAL A 307 26.61 -4.48 -2.96
CA VAL A 307 26.02 -5.65 -2.32
C VAL A 307 24.63 -5.89 -2.91
N LYS A 308 24.47 -6.99 -3.66
CA LYS A 308 23.23 -7.35 -4.35
C LYS A 308 22.20 -8.10 -3.48
N SER A 309 22.58 -8.56 -2.29
CA SER A 309 21.65 -9.17 -1.34
C SER A 309 20.89 -8.09 -0.57
N TRP A 310 19.56 -8.23 -0.44
CA TRP A 310 18.73 -7.28 0.31
C TRP A 310 18.84 -7.48 1.83
N VAL A 311 19.14 -8.70 2.29
CA VAL A 311 19.14 -9.08 3.72
C VAL A 311 20.01 -8.17 4.59
N PRO A 312 21.26 -7.82 4.23
CA PRO A 312 22.09 -6.95 5.06
C PRO A 312 21.53 -5.53 5.23
N TYR A 313 20.82 -5.01 4.22
CA TYR A 313 20.20 -3.69 4.29
C TYR A 313 19.07 -3.68 5.33
N ILE A 314 18.21 -4.70 5.28
CA ILE A 314 17.04 -4.82 6.15
C ILE A 314 17.45 -5.19 7.57
N VAL A 315 18.29 -6.23 7.74
CA VAL A 315 18.67 -6.72 9.06
C VAL A 315 19.55 -5.73 9.80
N ILE A 316 20.55 -5.13 9.14
CA ILE A 316 21.48 -4.22 9.82
C ILE A 316 20.92 -2.80 9.78
N GLY A 317 20.68 -2.26 8.59
CA GLY A 317 20.17 -0.89 8.42
C GLY A 317 18.79 -0.69 9.04
N GLY A 318 17.89 -1.64 8.81
CA GLY A 318 16.55 -1.64 9.40
C GLY A 318 16.57 -1.80 10.92
N ALA A 319 17.43 -2.63 11.52
CA ALA A 319 17.51 -2.75 12.98
C ALA A 319 17.98 -1.45 13.66
N PHE A 320 18.97 -0.75 13.10
CA PHE A 320 19.39 0.57 13.61
C PHE A 320 18.26 1.60 13.51
N SER A 321 17.57 1.63 12.36
CA SER A 321 16.42 2.51 12.15
C SER A 321 15.27 2.19 13.11
N TRP A 322 14.95 0.91 13.30
CA TRP A 322 13.91 0.42 14.21
C TRP A 322 14.23 0.80 15.65
N TRP A 323 15.47 0.56 16.11
CA TRP A 323 15.91 0.94 17.44
C TRP A 323 15.82 2.45 17.66
N GLY A 324 16.20 3.24 16.66
CA GLY A 324 16.12 4.69 16.70
C GLY A 324 14.69 5.21 16.83
N LEU A 325 13.76 4.66 16.03
CA LEU A 325 12.34 5.01 16.11
C LEU A 325 11.74 4.57 17.45
N PHE A 326 11.97 3.33 17.85
CA PHE A 326 11.49 2.78 19.12
C PHE A 326 11.97 3.62 20.31
N SER A 327 13.26 3.93 20.37
CA SER A 327 13.84 4.76 21.44
C SER A 327 13.43 6.22 21.38
N ALA A 328 13.00 6.72 20.20
CA ALA A 328 12.49 8.08 20.02
C ALA A 328 11.00 8.23 20.34
N HIS A 329 10.33 7.14 20.75
CA HIS A 329 8.86 7.08 20.87
C HIS A 329 8.13 7.40 19.56
N LEU A 330 8.77 7.04 18.44
CA LEU A 330 8.18 7.05 17.11
C LEU A 330 7.82 5.62 16.70
N HIS A 331 6.99 5.48 15.69
CA HIS A 331 6.51 4.18 15.23
C HIS A 331 7.63 3.28 14.69
N PRO A 332 7.94 2.15 15.36
CA PRO A 332 8.99 1.24 14.89
C PRO A 332 8.64 0.59 13.54
N ALA A 333 7.34 0.45 13.24
CA ALA A 333 6.83 -0.04 11.97
C ALA A 333 7.36 0.74 10.74
N LEU A 334 7.81 1.99 10.91
CA LEU A 334 8.34 2.80 9.82
C LEU A 334 9.86 2.61 9.59
N ALA A 335 10.49 1.65 10.28
CA ALA A 335 11.94 1.46 10.25
C ALA A 335 12.55 1.27 8.85
N LEU A 336 11.82 0.65 7.93
CA LEU A 336 12.31 0.38 6.58
C LEU A 336 12.10 1.54 5.60
N VAL A 337 11.22 2.49 5.93
CA VAL A 337 10.95 3.66 5.07
C VAL A 337 12.22 4.45 4.72
N PRO A 338 13.13 4.77 5.66
CA PRO A 338 14.38 5.45 5.32
C PRO A 338 15.45 4.54 4.72
N ILE A 339 15.30 3.20 4.80
CA ILE A 339 16.34 2.23 4.39
C ILE A 339 16.10 1.72 2.97
N VAL A 340 14.85 1.41 2.63
CA VAL A 340 14.47 0.81 1.34
C VAL A 340 14.92 1.63 0.11
N PRO A 341 14.88 2.98 0.11
CA PRO A 341 15.40 3.78 -1.01
C PRO A 341 16.90 3.59 -1.33
N PHE A 342 17.66 2.98 -0.41
CA PHE A 342 19.08 2.66 -0.61
C PHE A 342 19.30 1.29 -1.27
N LEU A 343 18.27 0.45 -1.41
CA LEU A 343 18.40 -0.82 -2.13
C LEU A 343 18.70 -0.54 -3.62
N PRO A 344 19.64 -1.27 -4.24
CA PRO A 344 19.87 -1.18 -5.68
C PRO A 344 18.61 -1.54 -6.48
N GLY A 345 18.10 -0.57 -7.24
CA GLY A 345 16.98 -0.76 -8.19
C GLY A 345 17.45 -1.15 -9.60
N PRO A 346 16.51 -1.28 -10.55
CA PRO A 346 16.81 -1.72 -11.92
C PRO A 346 17.73 -0.72 -12.63
N ALA A 347 18.80 -1.21 -13.26
CA ALA A 347 19.67 -0.38 -14.08
C ALA A 347 18.98 -0.11 -15.43
N TYR A 348 18.44 1.09 -15.61
CA TYR A 348 18.05 1.59 -16.92
C TYR A 348 19.29 2.13 -17.63
N ASP A 349 19.78 1.39 -18.62
CA ASP A 349 20.96 1.77 -19.40
C ASP A 349 20.54 2.74 -20.52
N GLU A 350 20.80 4.04 -20.35
CA GLU A 350 20.65 5.07 -21.39
C GLU A 350 21.79 5.01 -22.43
N GLY A 351 22.13 3.81 -22.89
CA GLY A 351 23.09 3.61 -23.97
C GLY A 351 22.43 3.86 -25.32
N MET A 352 22.91 4.87 -26.04
CA MET A 352 22.42 5.33 -27.36
C MET A 352 22.42 4.26 -28.48
N PHE A 353 22.90 3.05 -28.22
CA PHE A 353 22.76 1.86 -29.05
C PHE A 353 22.77 0.62 -28.15
N SER A 354 21.61 0.09 -27.78
CA SER A 354 21.52 -1.32 -27.40
C SER A 354 20.28 -1.93 -28.01
N ASP A 355 20.53 -2.75 -29.03
CA ASP A 355 19.57 -3.63 -29.69
C ASP A 355 18.70 -4.39 -28.69
N ASP A 356 17.47 -4.63 -29.15
CA ASP A 356 16.35 -5.30 -28.51
C ASP A 356 16.68 -6.67 -27.91
N THR A 357 17.35 -6.75 -26.75
CA THR A 357 17.25 -7.83 -25.74
C THR A 357 18.14 -7.53 -24.54
N LYS A 358 17.69 -6.68 -23.59
CA LYS A 358 18.28 -6.66 -22.25
C LYS A 358 17.37 -7.42 -21.30
N THR A 359 17.80 -8.63 -20.96
CA THR A 359 17.38 -9.37 -19.77
C THR A 359 17.33 -8.40 -18.60
N ILE A 360 16.14 -8.18 -18.04
CA ILE A 360 15.99 -7.51 -16.75
C ILE A 360 16.69 -8.43 -15.75
N GLU A 361 17.95 -8.14 -15.44
CA GLU A 361 18.64 -8.78 -14.32
C GLU A 361 17.80 -8.52 -13.07
N SER A 362 17.55 -9.57 -12.29
CA SER A 362 16.82 -9.47 -11.02
C SER A 362 17.59 -8.54 -10.06
N ASP A 363 17.10 -7.32 -9.90
CA ASP A 363 17.68 -6.32 -9.02
C ASP A 363 17.29 -6.56 -7.55
N THR A 364 18.08 -6.00 -6.64
CA THR A 364 17.94 -6.21 -5.19
C THR A 364 16.57 -5.74 -4.68
N LEU A 365 16.04 -4.65 -5.24
CA LEU A 365 14.76 -4.08 -4.85
C LEU A 365 13.59 -4.99 -5.22
N ASN A 366 13.59 -5.58 -6.42
CA ASN A 366 12.57 -6.55 -6.84
C ASN A 366 12.70 -7.91 -6.13
N ASN A 367 13.93 -8.36 -5.84
CA ASN A 367 14.15 -9.57 -5.05
C ASN A 367 13.59 -9.43 -3.63
N PHE A 368 13.79 -8.27 -2.99
CA PHE A 368 13.22 -7.97 -1.67
C PHE A 368 11.69 -8.10 -1.66
N GLU A 369 11.01 -7.49 -2.64
CA GLU A 369 9.55 -7.61 -2.76
C GLU A 369 9.15 -9.07 -2.97
N HIS A 370 9.72 -9.74 -3.97
CA HIS A 370 9.33 -11.10 -4.34
C HIS A 370 9.49 -12.10 -3.19
N ASP A 371 10.60 -12.01 -2.44
CA ASP A 371 10.89 -12.92 -1.33
C ASP A 371 9.95 -12.68 -0.13
N LEU A 372 9.60 -11.42 0.15
CA LEU A 372 8.74 -11.08 1.28
C LEU A 372 7.26 -11.09 0.98
N LYS A 373 6.86 -10.96 -0.29
CA LYS A 373 5.47 -10.80 -0.71
C LYS A 373 4.56 -11.86 -0.08
N LYS A 374 4.87 -13.14 -0.27
CA LYS A 374 4.05 -14.26 0.27
C LYS A 374 3.97 -14.25 1.80
N PHE A 375 5.04 -13.85 2.46
CA PHE A 375 5.09 -13.76 3.91
C PHE A 375 4.23 -12.60 4.42
N VAL A 376 4.30 -11.43 3.76
CA VAL A 376 3.47 -10.27 4.08
C VAL A 376 2.00 -10.57 3.78
N ASP A 377 1.69 -11.21 2.66
CA ASP A 377 0.32 -11.61 2.31
C ASP A 377 -0.32 -12.51 3.38
N PHE A 378 0.45 -13.50 3.86
CA PHE A 378 0.01 -14.35 4.96
C PHE A 378 -0.16 -13.56 6.27
N GLY A 379 0.78 -12.67 6.59
CA GLY A 379 0.70 -11.89 7.82
C GLY A 379 -0.41 -10.84 7.85
N LEU A 380 -0.90 -10.38 6.68
CA LEU A 380 -2.08 -9.50 6.60
C LEU A 380 -3.34 -10.12 7.21
N PHE A 381 -3.46 -11.45 7.20
CA PHE A 381 -4.53 -12.14 7.94
C PHE A 381 -4.42 -11.87 9.44
N PHE A 382 -3.23 -12.03 10.02
CA PHE A 382 -3.00 -11.81 11.46
C PHE A 382 -3.11 -10.33 11.82
N PHE A 383 -2.65 -9.45 10.94
CA PHE A 383 -2.86 -8.01 11.06
C PHE A 383 -4.34 -7.65 11.17
N ALA A 384 -5.16 -8.11 10.21
CA ALA A 384 -6.59 -7.91 10.28
C ALA A 384 -7.18 -8.57 11.53
N PHE A 385 -6.74 -9.79 11.87
CA PHE A 385 -7.22 -10.49 13.05
C PHE A 385 -6.97 -9.72 14.35
N ALA A 386 -5.79 -9.08 14.51
CA ALA A 386 -5.43 -8.36 15.72
C ALA A 386 -5.97 -6.91 15.79
N ASN A 387 -6.41 -6.34 14.66
CA ASN A 387 -6.84 -4.94 14.61
C ASN A 387 -8.32 -4.73 14.27
N ALA A 388 -8.96 -5.69 13.60
CA ALA A 388 -10.35 -5.59 13.16
C ALA A 388 -11.36 -6.21 14.13
N GLY A 389 -10.91 -6.85 15.22
CA GLY A 389 -11.83 -7.39 16.22
C GLY A 389 -12.32 -6.28 17.11
N VAL A 390 -13.49 -5.78 16.78
CA VAL A 390 -14.18 -4.70 17.48
C VAL A 390 -15.62 -5.12 17.72
N GLU A 391 -16.15 -4.73 18.86
CA GLU A 391 -17.54 -4.99 19.20
C GLU A 391 -18.46 -4.09 18.38
N LEU A 392 -19.56 -4.67 17.88
CA LEU A 392 -20.56 -3.91 17.11
C LEU A 392 -21.32 -2.89 17.97
N SER A 393 -21.25 -3.01 19.29
CA SER A 393 -21.75 -2.05 20.28
C SER A 393 -21.03 -0.69 20.19
N ASN A 394 -19.78 -0.66 19.73
CA ASN A 394 -18.94 0.55 19.67
C ASN A 394 -19.24 1.48 18.49
N ILE A 395 -20.31 1.22 17.72
CA ILE A 395 -20.73 2.11 16.63
C ILE A 395 -21.30 3.40 17.21
N ASN A 396 -20.66 4.53 16.91
CA ASN A 396 -21.10 5.86 17.34
C ASN A 396 -20.85 6.91 16.24
N ASN A 397 -20.97 8.20 16.57
CA ASN A 397 -20.74 9.29 15.62
C ASN A 397 -19.32 9.27 15.03
N LEU A 398 -18.29 8.89 15.80
CA LEU A 398 -16.91 8.78 15.31
C LEU A 398 -16.78 7.78 14.17
N THR A 399 -17.48 6.63 14.26
CA THR A 399 -17.55 5.64 13.17
C THR A 399 -18.03 6.27 11.86
N TRP A 400 -19.12 7.05 11.94
CA TRP A 400 -19.69 7.73 10.77
C TRP A 400 -18.81 8.86 10.27
N ILE A 401 -18.18 9.63 11.17
CA ILE A 401 -17.22 10.69 10.81
C ILE A 401 -16.08 10.10 9.98
N VAL A 402 -15.45 9.00 10.44
CA VAL A 402 -14.36 8.33 9.71
C VAL A 402 -14.84 7.84 8.34
N LEU A 403 -15.97 7.12 8.29
CA LEU A 403 -16.51 6.57 7.06
C LEU A 403 -16.86 7.66 6.03
N LEU A 404 -17.58 8.70 6.45
CA LEU A 404 -17.99 9.80 5.57
C LEU A 404 -16.79 10.62 5.11
N SER A 405 -15.76 10.77 5.95
CA SER A 405 -14.52 11.45 5.56
C SER A 405 -13.76 10.67 4.49
N LEU A 406 -13.67 9.34 4.61
CA LEU A 406 -13.09 8.48 3.58
C LEU A 406 -13.90 8.55 2.27
N LEU A 407 -15.22 8.41 2.35
CA LEU A 407 -16.08 8.38 1.17
C LEU A 407 -16.19 9.75 0.49
N VAL A 408 -16.69 10.75 1.22
CA VAL A 408 -16.98 12.08 0.67
C VAL A 408 -15.69 12.87 0.50
N GLY A 409 -14.82 12.86 1.50
CA GLY A 409 -13.60 13.65 1.51
C GLY A 409 -12.65 13.27 0.37
N LYS A 410 -12.41 11.98 0.14
CA LYS A 410 -11.58 11.56 -1.00
C LYS A 410 -12.25 11.80 -2.34
N THR A 411 -13.53 11.47 -2.46
CA THR A 411 -14.25 11.67 -3.73
C THR A 411 -14.23 13.15 -4.14
N VAL A 412 -14.59 14.04 -3.22
CA VAL A 412 -14.62 15.48 -3.48
C VAL A 412 -13.21 16.03 -3.64
N GLY A 413 -12.29 15.69 -2.74
CA GLY A 413 -10.91 16.18 -2.76
C GLY A 413 -10.17 15.83 -4.04
N ILE A 414 -10.17 14.55 -4.42
CA ILE A 414 -9.52 14.06 -5.64
C ILE A 414 -10.16 14.70 -6.87
N THR A 415 -11.49 14.68 -6.96
CA THR A 415 -12.21 15.25 -8.12
C THR A 415 -11.96 16.74 -8.26
N LEU A 416 -11.96 17.48 -7.14
CA LEU A 416 -11.75 18.92 -7.13
C LEU A 416 -10.32 19.26 -7.56
N PHE A 417 -9.30 18.71 -6.92
CA PHE A 417 -7.91 19.10 -7.23
C PHE A 417 -7.45 18.63 -8.60
N SER A 418 -7.77 17.38 -8.97
CA SER A 418 -7.44 16.86 -10.30
C SER A 418 -8.26 17.55 -11.39
N GLY A 419 -9.53 17.89 -11.11
CA GLY A 419 -10.39 18.68 -11.98
C GLY A 419 -9.90 20.13 -12.17
N LEU A 420 -9.50 20.81 -11.10
CA LEU A 420 -8.86 22.13 -11.16
C LEU A 420 -7.56 22.08 -11.98
N GLY A 421 -6.78 21.00 -11.85
CA GLY A 421 -5.61 20.75 -12.71
C GLY A 421 -5.94 20.84 -14.19
N THR A 422 -7.08 20.28 -14.62
CA THR A 422 -7.52 20.36 -16.03
C THR A 422 -7.82 21.79 -16.48
N LEU A 423 -8.31 22.66 -15.58
CA LEU A 423 -8.55 24.07 -15.88
C LEU A 423 -7.23 24.84 -16.06
N VAL A 424 -6.17 24.46 -15.35
CA VAL A 424 -4.83 25.05 -15.44
C VAL A 424 -3.99 24.39 -16.56
N LYS A 425 -4.65 23.71 -17.52
CA LYS A 425 -4.02 23.01 -18.66
C LYS A 425 -3.11 21.84 -18.27
N ILE A 426 -3.34 21.22 -17.12
CA ILE A 426 -2.71 19.96 -16.72
C ILE A 426 -3.73 18.85 -17.01
N PRO A 427 -3.69 18.20 -18.20
CA PRO A 427 -4.72 17.26 -18.62
C PRO A 427 -4.75 16.01 -17.73
N LEU A 428 -5.92 15.36 -17.68
CA LEU A 428 -6.03 14.00 -17.19
C LEU A 428 -5.30 13.04 -18.14
N PRO A 429 -4.94 11.82 -17.70
CA PRO A 429 -4.42 10.79 -18.58
C PRO A 429 -5.35 10.54 -19.79
N ASP A 430 -4.77 10.32 -20.96
CA ASP A 430 -5.53 10.09 -22.19
C ASP A 430 -6.57 8.97 -22.02
N GLY A 431 -7.81 9.21 -22.45
CA GLY A 431 -8.94 8.29 -22.25
C GLY A 431 -9.70 8.48 -20.92
N MET A 432 -9.17 9.26 -19.98
CA MET A 432 -9.85 9.55 -18.73
C MET A 432 -10.76 10.78 -18.86
N LYS A 433 -12.03 10.64 -18.46
CA LYS A 433 -13.02 11.72 -18.40
C LYS A 433 -13.36 12.05 -16.95
N LEU A 434 -14.07 13.15 -16.69
CA LEU A 434 -14.49 13.54 -15.34
C LEU A 434 -15.31 12.45 -14.63
N LYS A 435 -16.15 11.70 -15.36
CA LYS A 435 -16.88 10.54 -14.79
C LYS A 435 -15.94 9.43 -14.28
N HIS A 436 -14.80 9.21 -14.95
CA HIS A 436 -13.79 8.24 -14.53
C HIS A 436 -13.09 8.74 -13.26
N LEU A 437 -12.84 10.05 -13.17
CA LEU A 437 -12.23 10.69 -12.00
C LEU A 437 -13.12 10.59 -10.75
N VAL A 438 -14.42 10.86 -10.87
CA VAL A 438 -15.37 10.74 -9.75
C VAL A 438 -15.40 9.31 -9.23
N VAL A 439 -15.51 8.31 -10.12
CA VAL A 439 -15.52 6.89 -9.72
C VAL A 439 -14.18 6.48 -9.10
N ALA A 440 -13.05 6.94 -9.66
CA ALA A 440 -11.73 6.69 -9.07
C ALA A 440 -11.61 7.29 -7.66
N GLY A 441 -12.16 8.49 -7.44
CA GLY A 441 -12.20 9.13 -6.13
C GLY A 441 -13.01 8.33 -5.09
N VAL A 442 -14.14 7.72 -5.49
CA VAL A 442 -14.90 6.82 -4.62
C VAL A 442 -14.08 5.58 -4.28
N ILE A 443 -13.42 4.98 -5.27
CA ILE A 443 -12.58 3.79 -5.06
C ILE A 443 -11.39 4.10 -4.13
N ALA A 444 -10.78 5.28 -4.25
CA ALA A 444 -9.72 5.72 -3.35
C ALA A 444 -10.17 5.84 -1.88
N GLY A 445 -11.48 5.93 -1.62
CA GLY A 445 -12.11 5.88 -0.30
C GLY A 445 -11.95 4.54 0.44
N LEU A 446 -11.50 3.49 -0.23
CA LEU A 446 -11.20 2.20 0.40
C LEU A 446 -9.93 2.37 1.25
N GLY A 447 -10.04 2.39 2.58
CA GLY A 447 -8.92 2.67 3.48
C GLY A 447 -8.50 1.50 4.38
N LEU A 448 -9.19 0.36 4.30
CA LEU A 448 -9.19 -0.75 5.26
C LEU A 448 -7.87 -0.97 6.04
N THR A 449 -6.77 -1.38 5.39
CA THR A 449 -5.50 -1.74 6.07
C THR A 449 -4.88 -0.59 6.86
N VAL A 450 -4.45 0.46 6.14
CA VAL A 450 -3.72 1.56 6.73
C VAL A 450 -4.63 2.38 7.65
N ALA A 451 -5.93 2.52 7.34
CA ALA A 451 -6.88 3.18 8.23
C ALA A 451 -7.08 2.41 9.55
N LEU A 452 -7.11 1.06 9.51
CA LEU A 452 -7.15 0.24 10.73
C LEU A 452 -5.89 0.44 11.58
N PHE A 453 -4.72 0.45 10.93
CA PHE A 453 -3.45 0.69 11.62
C PHE A 453 -3.43 2.08 12.27
N VAL A 454 -3.75 3.14 11.51
CA VAL A 454 -3.76 4.53 12.00
C VAL A 454 -4.79 4.74 13.10
N SER A 455 -5.96 4.08 13.03
CA SER A 455 -6.96 4.12 14.11
C SER A 455 -6.38 3.62 15.43
N GLY A 456 -5.52 2.60 15.37
CA GLY A 456 -4.80 2.07 16.53
C GLY A 456 -3.86 3.07 17.18
N GLN A 457 -3.29 3.98 16.38
CA GLN A 457 -2.30 4.97 16.82
C GLN A 457 -2.91 6.32 17.17
N ALA A 458 -4.07 6.64 16.60
CA ALA A 458 -4.78 7.89 16.85
C ALA A 458 -5.38 7.95 18.26
N PHE A 459 -5.91 6.81 18.73
CA PHE A 459 -6.67 6.72 19.98
C PHE A 459 -6.07 5.69 20.93
N LYS A 460 -5.84 6.12 22.18
CA LYS A 460 -5.37 5.25 23.28
C LYS A 460 -6.52 4.57 24.02
N GLN A 461 -7.70 5.18 24.05
CA GLN A 461 -8.88 4.64 24.72
C GLN A 461 -9.52 3.55 23.86
N ILE A 462 -9.84 2.40 24.47
CA ILE A 462 -10.33 1.21 23.77
C ILE A 462 -11.65 1.48 23.02
N ASP A 463 -12.57 2.24 23.61
CA ASP A 463 -13.87 2.55 23.01
C ASP A 463 -13.73 3.42 21.74
N LEU A 464 -12.95 4.50 21.84
CA LEU A 464 -12.67 5.39 20.70
C LEU A 464 -11.92 4.66 19.59
N GLN A 465 -10.96 3.81 19.96
CA GLN A 465 -10.23 2.97 19.01
C GLN A 465 -11.19 2.01 18.29
N GLY A 466 -12.12 1.39 19.03
CA GLY A 466 -13.16 0.52 18.50
C GLY A 466 -14.06 1.23 17.48
N SER A 467 -14.58 2.40 17.84
CA SER A 467 -15.43 3.22 16.96
C SER A 467 -14.72 3.67 15.69
N ALA A 468 -13.46 4.09 15.81
CA ALA A 468 -12.63 4.51 14.68
C ALA A 468 -12.31 3.35 13.73
N LYS A 469 -11.91 2.20 14.28
CA LYS A 469 -11.69 0.94 13.55
C LYS A 469 -12.96 0.50 12.82
N MET A 470 -14.14 0.59 13.46
CA MET A 470 -15.42 0.32 12.80
C MET A 470 -15.64 1.19 11.56
N GLY A 471 -15.28 2.48 11.60
CA GLY A 471 -15.38 3.38 10.46
C GLY A 471 -14.46 2.94 9.30
N ALA A 472 -13.23 2.53 9.63
CA ALA A 472 -12.29 1.97 8.67
C ALA A 472 -12.79 0.64 8.06
N LEU A 473 -13.42 -0.23 8.86
CA LEU A 473 -14.02 -1.48 8.36
C LEU A 473 -15.19 -1.23 7.41
N PHE A 474 -16.09 -0.31 7.75
CA PHE A 474 -17.21 0.05 6.88
C PHE A 474 -16.77 0.68 5.56
N SER A 475 -15.55 1.23 5.48
CA SER A 475 -14.99 1.72 4.22
C SER A 475 -14.91 0.62 3.15
N ALA A 476 -14.77 -0.66 3.52
CA ALA A 476 -14.82 -1.76 2.55
C ALA A 476 -16.17 -1.82 1.80
N GLY A 477 -17.26 -1.37 2.41
CA GLY A 477 -18.57 -1.24 1.78
C GLY A 477 -18.61 -0.22 0.63
N ILE A 478 -17.66 0.72 0.58
CA ILE A 478 -17.52 1.70 -0.52
C ILE A 478 -17.27 0.98 -1.85
N ALA A 479 -16.68 -0.23 -1.84
CA ALA A 479 -16.49 -1.04 -3.04
C ALA A 479 -17.82 -1.30 -3.77
N VAL A 480 -18.88 -1.61 -3.03
CA VAL A 480 -20.21 -1.86 -3.57
C VAL A 480 -20.77 -0.57 -4.19
N LEU A 481 -20.59 0.56 -3.52
CA LEU A 481 -21.00 1.87 -4.02
C LEU A 481 -20.26 2.24 -5.31
N ALA A 482 -18.95 2.01 -5.37
CA ALA A 482 -18.15 2.25 -6.56
C ALA A 482 -18.62 1.40 -7.76
N ILE A 483 -18.97 0.14 -7.52
CA ILE A 483 -19.51 -0.76 -8.55
C ILE A 483 -20.85 -0.28 -9.08
N ILE A 484 -21.76 0.11 -8.18
CA ILE A 484 -23.08 0.64 -8.56
C ILE A 484 -22.92 1.95 -9.33
N LEU A 485 -22.13 2.89 -8.80
CA LEU A 485 -21.89 4.19 -9.43
C LEU A 485 -21.23 4.04 -10.80
N GLY A 486 -20.27 3.13 -10.92
CA GLY A 486 -19.60 2.83 -12.19
C GLY A 486 -20.57 2.29 -13.25
N LYS A 487 -21.53 1.45 -12.86
CA LYS A 487 -22.59 0.98 -13.76
C LYS A 487 -23.52 2.13 -14.18
N ILE A 488 -23.94 2.98 -13.24
CA ILE A 488 -24.84 4.12 -13.51
C ILE A 488 -24.18 5.11 -14.47
N LEU A 489 -22.90 5.44 -14.26
CA LEU A 489 -22.17 6.41 -15.09
C LEU A 489 -21.63 5.83 -16.41
N GLY A 490 -21.79 4.52 -16.63
CA GLY A 490 -21.31 3.84 -17.83
C GLY A 490 -19.82 4.07 -18.07
N VAL A 491 -18.98 3.82 -17.05
CA VAL A 491 -17.52 4.05 -17.12
C VAL A 491 -16.74 2.86 -17.69
N LYS A 492 -17.37 1.70 -17.83
CA LYS A 492 -16.77 0.57 -18.53
C LYS A 492 -16.82 0.86 -20.03
N ASP A 493 -15.65 1.08 -20.63
CA ASP A 493 -15.58 1.18 -22.08
C ASP A 493 -16.08 -0.14 -22.68
N ARG A 494 -17.06 -0.04 -23.58
CA ARG A 494 -17.46 -1.19 -24.40
C ARG A 494 -16.25 -1.52 -25.25
N ASP A 495 -15.75 -2.74 -25.11
CA ASP A 495 -14.67 -3.28 -25.93
C ASP A 495 -14.79 -2.76 -27.38
N GLN A 496 -13.71 -2.18 -27.90
CA GLN A 496 -13.54 -1.96 -29.34
C GLN A 496 -13.36 -3.31 -30.07
N SER A 497 -14.15 -4.33 -29.72
CA SER A 497 -14.35 -5.56 -30.49
C SER A 497 -15.43 -5.33 -31.55
N GLY A 498 -15.28 -4.24 -32.30
CA GLY A 498 -16.08 -3.89 -33.46
C GLY A 498 -15.11 -3.37 -34.52
N GLY A 499 -14.55 -4.28 -35.32
CA GLY A 499 -13.86 -3.91 -36.54
C GLY A 499 -14.80 -3.11 -37.46
N PRO A 500 -14.26 -2.24 -38.33
CA PRO A 500 -15.05 -1.24 -39.03
C PRO A 500 -15.96 -1.85 -40.11
N SER A 501 -17.21 -1.37 -40.09
CA SER A 501 -18.25 -1.30 -41.15
C SER A 501 -18.62 -2.57 -41.91
#